data_AF-A0A1E5P0I0-F1
#
_entry.id   AF-A0A1E5P0I0-F1
#
_cell.length_a   1.000
_cell.length_b   1.000
_cell.length_c   1.000
_cell.angle_alpha   90.00
_cell.angle_beta   90.00
_cell.angle_gamma   90.00
#
_symmetry.space_group_name_H-M   'P 1'
#
loop_
_entity.id
_entity.type
_entity.pdbx_description
1 polymer ?
#
loop_
_entity_poly.entity_id
_entity_poly.type
_entity_poly.pdbx_seq_one_letter_code
_entity_poly.pdbx_strand_id
1 'polypeptide(L)' 'MAKPPTVIGVLTEHPAPTWLTANRHKIFGIGGLLIGYLIGTHLHGAPQQQQGPVTPAPVTSGAHRTPTAHIAA' A
#
# COMPACT_ATOMS: atom_id res chain seq x y z
N MET A 1 -60.87 -32.72 -13.64
CA MET A 1 -60.23 -31.86 -14.66
C MET A 1 -58.80 -31.59 -14.22
N ALA A 2 -57.81 -32.02 -15.00
CA ALA A 2 -56.40 -31.79 -14.69
C ALA A 2 -56.02 -30.33 -14.99
N LYS A 3 -55.24 -29.72 -14.11
CA LYS A 3 -54.71 -28.36 -14.28
C LYS A 3 -53.79 -28.34 -15.51
N PRO A 4 -53.96 -27.41 -16.47
CA PRO A 4 -53.09 -27.36 -17.63
C PRO A 4 -51.65 -27.06 -17.19
N PRO A 5 -50.64 -27.59 -17.90
CA PRO A 5 -49.24 -27.33 -17.59
C PRO A 5 -48.93 -25.84 -17.76
N THR A 6 -48.31 -25.25 -16.75
CA THR A 6 -47.78 -23.87 -16.82
C THR A 6 -46.65 -23.83 -17.85
N VAL A 7 -46.90 -23.18 -18.98
CA VAL A 7 -45.87 -22.89 -19.98
C VAL A 7 -44.95 -21.81 -19.39
N ILE A 8 -43.84 -22.24 -18.78
CA ILE A 8 -42.70 -21.34 -18.52
C ILE A 8 -42.22 -20.92 -19.91
N GLY A 9 -42.23 -19.61 -20.14
CA GLY A 9 -42.24 -18.96 -21.46
C GLY A 9 -41.29 -19.56 -22.49
N VAL A 10 -41.66 -19.36 -23.76
CA VAL A 10 -40.87 -19.64 -24.96
C VAL A 10 -39.38 -19.62 -24.63
N LEU A 11 -38.72 -20.74 -24.90
CA LEU A 11 -37.27 -20.96 -24.84
C LEU A 11 -36.58 -20.01 -25.82
N THR A 12 -36.69 -18.71 -25.55
CA THR A 12 -35.92 -17.67 -26.19
C THR A 12 -34.52 -17.87 -25.66
N GLU A 13 -33.64 -18.34 -26.54
CA GLU A 13 -32.21 -18.39 -26.26
C GLU A 13 -31.83 -17.04 -25.64
N HIS A 14 -31.36 -17.07 -24.40
CA HIS A 14 -30.93 -15.84 -23.76
C HIS A 14 -29.81 -15.27 -24.65
N PRO A 15 -29.90 -14.00 -25.08
CA PRO A 15 -28.91 -13.43 -25.99
C PRO A 15 -27.53 -13.66 -25.39
N ALA A 16 -26.62 -14.17 -26.23
CA ALA A 16 -25.27 -14.51 -25.81
C ALA A 16 -24.68 -13.32 -25.04
N PRO A 17 -24.08 -13.56 -23.85
CA PRO A 17 -23.57 -12.46 -23.04
C PRO A 17 -22.56 -11.68 -23.86
N THR A 18 -22.77 -10.36 -23.94
CA THR A 18 -21.81 -9.49 -24.62
C THR A 18 -20.46 -9.59 -23.91
N TRP A 19 -19.37 -9.39 -24.65
CA TRP A 19 -18.01 -9.40 -24.08
C TRP A 19 -17.88 -8.44 -22.89
N LEU A 20 -18.60 -7.31 -22.93
CA LEU A 20 -18.64 -6.34 -21.84
C LEU A 20 -19.31 -6.91 -20.59
N THR A 21 -20.46 -7.60 -20.74
CA THR A 21 -21.15 -8.25 -19.61
C THR A 21 -20.28 -9.31 -18.96
N ALA A 22 -19.55 -10.09 -19.78
CA ALA A 22 -18.64 -11.11 -19.29
C ALA A 22 -17.42 -10.50 -18.58
N ASN A 23 -16.85 -9.40 -19.08
CA ASN A 23 -15.57 -8.84 -18.60
C ASN A 23 -15.70 -7.60 -17.70
N ARG A 24 -16.92 -7.17 -17.34
CA ARG A 24 -17.14 -5.98 -16.49
C ARG A 24 -16.32 -5.99 -15.20
N HIS A 25 -16.19 -7.16 -14.57
CA HIS A 25 -15.45 -7.33 -13.32
C HIS A 25 -13.94 -7.08 -13.49
N LYS A 26 -13.38 -7.40 -14.68
CA LYS A 26 -11.99 -7.08 -15.01
C LYS A 26 -11.80 -5.58 -15.18
N ILE A 27 -12.75 -4.90 -15.83
CA ILE A 27 -12.73 -3.44 -15.99
C ILE A 27 -12.77 -2.76 -14.64
N PHE A 28 -13.69 -3.16 -13.76
CA PHE A 28 -13.76 -2.63 -12.39
C PHE A 28 -12.53 -2.98 -11.56
N GLY A 29 -11.99 -4.20 -11.69
CA GLY A 29 -10.78 -4.62 -10.98
C GLY A 29 -9.54 -3.81 -11.39
N ILE A 30 -9.30 -3.67 -12.69
CA ILE A 30 -8.15 -2.91 -13.21
C ILE A 30 -8.33 -1.41 -12.92
N GLY A 31 -9.54 -0.87 -13.11
CA GLY A 31 -9.85 0.52 -12.81
C GLY A 31 -9.66 0.85 -11.33
N GLY A 32 -10.18 0.01 -10.43
CA GLY A 32 -10.00 0.17 -8.99
C GLY A 32 -8.54 0.08 -8.56
N LEU A 33 -7.78 -0.85 -9.16
CA LEU A 33 -6.34 -0.98 -8.88
C LEU A 33 -5.56 0.26 -9.30
N LEU A 34 -5.81 0.79 -10.50
CA LEU A 34 -5.15 2.01 -11.00
C LEU A 34 -5.48 3.22 -10.15
N ILE A 35 -6.76 3.41 -9.80
CA ILE A 35 -7.20 4.50 -8.94
C ILE A 35 -6.53 4.39 -7.55
N GLY A 36 -6.57 3.19 -6.96
CA GLY A 36 -5.94 2.94 -5.66
C GLY A 36 -4.42 3.18 -5.69
N TYR A 37 -3.74 2.77 -6.76
CA TYR A 37 -2.31 3.04 -6.95
C TYR A 37 -2.03 4.54 -7.04
N LEU A 38 -2.77 5.29 -7.85
CA LEU A 38 -2.60 6.74 -7.98
C LEU A 38 -2.81 7.44 -6.64
N ILE A 39 -3.86 7.08 -5.89
CA ILE A 39 -4.12 7.64 -4.56
C ILE A 39 -3.00 7.27 -3.58
N GLY A 40 -2.59 6.01 -3.58
CA GLY A 40 -1.54 5.50 -2.68
C GLY A 40 -0.15 6.08 -2.94
N THR A 41 0.14 6.53 -4.16
CA THR A 41 1.48 7.03 -4.54
C THR A 41 1.55 8.54 -4.70
N HIS A 42 0.46 9.20 -5.08
CA HIS A 42 0.46 10.65 -5.39
C HIS A 42 -0.23 11.50 -4.32
N LEU A 43 -1.18 10.95 -3.56
CA LEU A 43 -1.82 11.67 -2.45
C LEU A 43 -1.20 11.35 -1.08
N HIS A 44 -0.72 10.13 -0.90
CA HIS A 44 0.11 9.80 0.25
C HIS A 44 1.54 10.21 -0.09
N GLY A 45 1.90 11.45 0.27
CA GLY A 45 3.28 11.92 0.18
C GLY A 45 4.21 10.84 0.74
N ALA A 46 5.29 10.54 -0.01
CA ALA A 46 6.28 9.54 0.38
C ALA A 46 6.56 9.68 1.87
N PRO A 47 6.55 8.59 2.68
CA PRO A 47 6.85 8.70 4.09
C PRO A 47 8.20 9.40 4.18
N GLN A 48 8.18 10.61 4.73
CA GLN A 48 9.38 11.41 4.88
C GLN A 48 10.33 10.53 5.67
N GLN A 49 11.35 10.00 5.01
CA GLN A 49 12.41 9.28 5.70
C GLN A 49 12.97 10.31 6.66
N GLN A 50 12.58 10.19 7.94
CA GLN A 50 13.19 10.94 9.01
C GLN A 50 14.65 10.51 8.98
N GLN A 51 15.48 11.32 8.32
CA GLN A 51 16.90 11.37 8.59
C GLN A 51 16.97 11.70 10.08
N GLY A 52 17.09 10.65 10.90
CA GLY A 52 17.23 10.80 12.33
C GLY A 52 18.43 11.72 12.60
N PRO A 53 18.41 12.48 13.70
CA PRO A 53 19.56 13.27 14.09
C PRO A 53 20.78 12.36 14.11
N VAL A 54 21.79 12.65 13.28
CA VAL A 54 23.10 12.02 13.41
C VAL A 54 23.72 12.61 14.67
N THR A 55 23.36 12.06 15.83
CA THR A 55 24.05 12.36 17.07
C THR A 55 25.45 11.77 16.93
N PRO A 56 26.52 12.58 16.93
CA PRO A 56 27.87 12.04 16.96
C PRO A 56 28.00 11.18 18.21
N ALA A 57 28.49 9.95 18.08
CA ALA A 57 28.77 9.11 19.23
C ALA A 57 29.68 9.88 20.21
N PRO A 58 29.39 9.90 21.52
CA PRO A 58 30.26 10.56 22.47
C PRO A 58 31.62 9.86 22.46
N VAL A 59 32.64 10.56 21.97
CA VAL A 59 34.03 10.15 22.13
C VAL A 59 34.36 10.20 23.62
N THR A 60 34.52 9.04 24.24
CA THR A 60 35.14 8.96 25.56
C THR A 60 36.56 9.48 25.43
N SER A 61 36.84 10.67 25.96
CA SER A 61 38.21 11.16 26.11
C SER A 61 38.91 10.28 27.17
N GLY A 62 39.60 9.25 26.70
CA GLY A 62 40.48 8.44 27.53
C GLY A 62 41.59 9.30 28.14
N ALA A 63 41.63 9.31 29.47
CA ALA A 63 42.77 9.56 30.35
C ALA A 63 44.00 10.29 29.78
N HIS A 64 44.16 11.57 30.17
CA HIS A 64 45.49 12.08 30.51
C HIS A 64 45.49 12.46 32.00
N ARG A 65 46.01 11.55 32.84
CA ARG A 65 46.54 11.92 34.16
C ARG A 65 47.80 12.73 33.92
N THR A 66 47.79 14.00 34.30
CA THR A 66 49.01 14.79 34.48
C THR A 66 49.39 14.70 35.95
N PRO A 67 50.51 14.05 36.34
CA PRO A 67 51.09 14.26 37.65
C PRO A 67 51.89 15.57 37.58
N THR A 68 51.30 16.66 38.04
CA THR A 68 52.04 17.90 38.30
C THR A 68 52.90 17.67 39.54
N ALA A 69 54.20 17.43 39.33
CA ALA A 69 55.21 17.50 40.37
C ALA A 69 55.32 18.95 40.86
N HIS A 70 55.08 19.17 42.15
CA HIS A 70 55.34 20.45 42.82
C HIS A 70 56.69 20.35 43.53
N ILE A 71 57.75 20.87 42.89
CA ILE A 71 59.05 21.16 43.52
C ILE A 71 59.40 22.62 43.22
N ALA A 72 60.03 23.25 44.22
CA ALA A 72 60.71 24.54 44.26
C ALA A 72 59.84 25.71 44.80
N ALA A 73 60.29 26.52 45.76
CA ALA A 73 61.62 26.69 46.36
C ALA A 73 61.48 27.15 47.83
#